data_AF-A0A940RDZ3-F1
#
_entry.id   AF-A0A940RDZ3-F1
#
_cell.length_a   1.000
_cell.length_b   1.000
_cell.length_c   1.000
_cell.angle_alpha   90.00
_cell.angle_beta   90.00
_cell.angle_gamma   90.00
#
_symmetry.space_group_name_H-M   'P 1'
#
loop_
_entity.id
_entity.type
_entity.pdbx_description
1 polymer ?
#
loop_
_entity_poly.entity_id
_entity_poly.type
_entity_poly.pdbx_seq_one_letter_code
_entity_poly.pdbx_strand_id
1 'polypeptide(L)' 'AIVAARTKIVEGAVGMVEMALEMLSRKDIVHLDEEKKAAMVSNLMVVLCGEKGAQPILNTGTLYQ' A
#
# COMPACT_ATOMS: atom_id res chain seq x y z
N ALA A 1 -3.68 -4.82 -25.81
CA ALA A 1 -4.24 -3.52 -25.38
C ALA A 1 -4.49 -3.45 -23.87
N ILE A 2 -5.32 -4.34 -23.30
CA ILE A 2 -5.71 -4.32 -21.87
C ILE A 2 -4.52 -4.46 -20.91
N VAL A 3 -3.57 -5.37 -21.20
CA VAL A 3 -2.38 -5.60 -20.35
C VAL A 3 -1.51 -4.34 -20.24
N ALA A 4 -1.21 -3.68 -21.36
CA ALA A 4 -0.39 -2.46 -21.36
C ALA A 4 -1.04 -1.30 -20.58
N ALA A 5 -2.37 -1.19 -20.62
CA ALA A 5 -3.10 -0.22 -19.81
C ALA A 5 -3.00 -0.56 -18.31
N ARG A 6 -3.15 -1.83 -17.94
CA ARG A 6 -2.98 -2.28 -16.55
C ARG A 6 -1.55 -2.06 -16.03
N THR A 7 -0.53 -2.27 -16.87
CA THR A 7 0.87 -1.99 -16.50
C THR A 7 1.06 -0.53 -16.09
N LYS A 8 0.54 0.43 -16.86
CA LYS A 8 0.63 1.86 -16.51
C LYS A 8 -0.06 2.22 -15.20
N ILE A 9 -1.19 1.59 -14.89
CA ILE A 9 -1.90 1.80 -13.62
C ILE A 9 -1.05 1.32 -12.45
N VAL A 10 -0.47 0.12 -12.58
CA VAL A 10 0.40 -0.46 -11.55
C VAL A 10 1.66 0.38 -11.33
N GLU A 11 2.30 0.88 -12.39
CA GLU A 11 3.45 1.78 -12.28
C GLU A 11 3.13 3.05 -11.49
N GLY A 12 1.99 3.69 -11.80
CA GLY A 12 1.54 4.86 -11.06
C GLY A 12 1.23 4.54 -9.59
N ALA A 13 0.58 3.41 -9.33
CA ALA A 13 0.26 2.97 -7.97
C ALA A 13 1.53 2.71 -7.14
N VAL A 14 2.53 2.02 -7.69
CA VAL A 14 3.81 1.77 -7.00
C VAL A 14 4.49 3.07 -6.62
N GLY A 15 4.56 4.04 -7.53
CA GLY A 15 5.14 5.36 -7.25
C GLY A 15 4.37 6.13 -6.17
N MET A 16 3.04 6.05 -6.15
CA MET A 16 2.21 6.66 -5.10
C MET A 16 2.46 6.04 -3.73
N VAL A 17 2.62 4.71 -3.65
CA VAL A 17 2.93 4.00 -2.40
C VAL A 17 4.32 4.36 -1.88
N GLU A 18 5.32 4.37 -2.76
CA GLU A 18 6.70 4.73 -2.40
C GLU A 18 6.75 6.14 -1.80
N MET A 19 6.14 7.12 -2.49
CA MET A 19 6.09 8.51 -2.03
C MET A 19 5.37 8.65 -0.69
N ALA A 20 4.25 7.93 -0.48
CA ALA A 20 3.52 7.96 0.77
C ALA A 20 4.37 7.42 1.94
N LEU A 21 5.03 6.28 1.76
CA LEU A 21 5.90 5.68 2.77
C LEU A 21 7.10 6.59 3.10
N GLU A 22 7.71 7.17 2.08
CA GLU A 22 8.82 8.11 2.26
C GLU A 22 8.38 9.36 3.03
N MET A 23 7.24 9.96 2.69
CA MET A 23 6.71 11.13 3.41
C MET A 23 6.39 10.81 4.88
N LEU A 24 5.81 9.64 5.16
CA LEU A 24 5.48 9.22 6.53
C LEU A 24 6.74 8.98 7.35
N SER A 25 7.77 8.36 6.75
CA SER A 25 9.07 8.13 7.39
C SER A 25 9.82 9.44 7.65
N ARG A 26 9.87 10.37 6.67
CA ARG A 26 10.51 11.69 6.83
C ARG A 26 9.87 12.53 7.94
N LYS A 27 8.56 12.37 8.17
CA LYS A 27 7.84 13.07 9.23
C LYS A 27 7.88 12.35 10.58
N ASP A 28 8.59 11.22 10.66
CA ASP A 28 8.68 10.36 11.84
C ASP A 28 7.31 9.89 12.38
N ILE A 29 6.30 9.80 11.50
CA ILE A 29 4.94 9.43 11.88
C ILE A 29 4.84 7.92 12.11
N VAL A 30 5.62 7.14 11.34
CA VAL A 30 5.60 5.68 11.39
C VAL A 30 7.02 5.12 11.32
N HIS A 31 7.29 4.13 12.17
CA HIS A 31 8.51 3.32 12.13
C HIS A 31 8.12 1.91 11.71
N LEU A 32 8.47 1.54 10.49
CA LEU A 32 8.13 0.25 9.89
C LEU A 32 9.40 -0.59 9.77
N ASP A 33 9.37 -1.78 10.36
CA ASP A 33 10.29 -2.84 9.98
C ASP A 33 9.93 -3.38 8.58
N GLU A 34 10.82 -4.22 8.01
CA GLU A 34 10.64 -4.72 6.64
C GLU A 34 9.34 -5.52 6.45
N GLU A 35 8.92 -6.28 7.47
CA GLU A 35 7.71 -7.08 7.44
C GLU A 35 6.45 -6.20 7.44
N LYS A 36 6.38 -5.21 8.33
CA LYS A 36 5.28 -4.23 8.36
C LYS A 36 5.24 -3.38 7.11
N LYS A 37 6.40 -3.03 6.56
CA LYS A 37 6.49 -2.29 5.28
C LYS A 37 5.89 -3.12 4.15
N ALA A 38 6.24 -4.39 4.03
CA ALA A 38 5.68 -5.28 3.02
C ALA A 38 4.14 -5.42 3.15
N ALA A 39 3.64 -5.59 4.38
CA ALA A 39 2.20 -5.64 4.65
C ALA A 39 1.49 -4.34 4.26
N MET A 40 2.08 -3.18 4.59
CA MET A 40 1.48 -1.89 4.25
C MET A 40 1.49 -1.59 2.75
N VAL A 41 2.57 -1.95 2.05
CA VAL A 41 2.64 -1.89 0.58
C VAL A 41 1.55 -2.74 -0.04
N SER A 42 1.37 -3.98 0.44
CA SER A 42 0.31 -4.89 -0.05
C SER A 42 -1.08 -4.26 0.10
N ASN A 43 -1.39 -3.75 1.29
CA ASN A 43 -2.69 -3.11 1.57
C ASN A 43 -2.92 -1.89 0.67
N LEU A 44 -1.91 -1.02 0.51
CA LEU A 44 -2.03 0.16 -0.34
C LEU A 44 -2.16 -0.21 -1.82
N MET A 45 -1.45 -1.24 -2.29
CA MET A 45 -1.55 -1.72 -3.67
C MET A 45 -2.93 -2.32 -3.96
N VAL A 46 -3.54 -3.04 -3.02
CA VAL A 46 -4.93 -3.51 -3.15
C VAL A 46 -5.89 -2.32 -3.25
N VAL A 47 -5.65 -1.25 -2.48
CA VAL A 47 -6.48 -0.04 -2.51
C VAL A 47 -6.37 0.70 -3.85
N LEU A 48 -5.15 0.90 -4.33
CA LEU A 48 -4.87 1.72 -5.51
C LEU A 48 -5.12 0.98 -6.83
N CYS A 49 -4.93 -0.34 -6.86
CA CYS A 49 -5.12 -1.17 -8.06
C CYS A 49 -6.45 -1.95 -8.06
N GLY A 50 -7.21 -1.91 -6.97
CA GLY A 50 -8.50 -2.59 -6.86
C GLY A 50 -9.59 -1.89 -7.68
N GLU A 51 -10.19 -2.58 -8.65
CA GLU A 51 -11.32 -2.08 -9.48
C GLU A 51 -12.63 -1.92 -8.69
N LYS A 52 -12.74 -2.54 -7.51
CA LYS A 52 -13.86 -2.38 -6.57
C LYS A 52 -13.29 -1.83 -5.27
N GLY A 53 -13.85 -0.71 -4.82
CA GLY A 53 -13.39 0.09 -3.68
C GLY A 53 -12.78 -0.75 -2.57
N ALA A 54 -11.58 -0.35 -2.17
CA ALA A 54 -10.79 -1.04 -1.17
C ALA A 54 -11.62 -1.34 0.07
N GLN A 55 -11.85 -2.62 0.36
CA GLN A 55 -12.30 -3.00 1.69
C GLN A 55 -11.04 -2.98 2.55
N PRO A 56 -10.90 -2.03 3.49
CA PRO A 56 -9.76 -2.04 4.39
C PRO A 56 -9.77 -3.39 5.10
N ILE A 57 -8.72 -4.19 4.91
CA ILE A 57 -8.48 -5.36 5.75
C ILE A 57 -8.07 -4.79 7.11
N LEU A 58 -9.08 -4.45 7.90
CA LEU A 58 -8.92 -4.05 9.28
C LEU A 58 -8.64 -5.32 10.08
N ASN A 59 -7.36 -5.66 10.24
CA ASN A 59 -6.95 -6.70 11.17
C ASN A 59 -7.09 -6.17 12.61
N THR A 60 -8.31 -6.25 13.17
CA THR A 60 -8.61 -5.91 14.58
C THR A 60 -8.31 -7.04 15.57
N GLY A 61 -7.84 -8.21 15.11
CA GLY A 61 -7.20 -9.20 15.98
C GLY A 61 -5.81 -9.41 15.41
N THR A 62 -4.72 -8.97 16.02
CA THR A 62 -4.25 -9.37 17.34
C THR A 62 -3.29 -8.31 17.90
N LEU A 63 -3.76 -7.09 18.18
CA LEU A 63 -2.87 -6.06 18.76
C LEU A 63 -2.46 -6.36 20.21
N TYR A 64 -3.11 -7.34 20.87
CA TYR A 64 -2.74 -7.83 22.20
C TYR A 64 -3.16 -9.30 22.36
N GLN A 65 -2.26 -10.23 22.08
CA GLN A 65 -2.16 -11.49 22.81
C GLN A 65 -0.72 -11.97 22.86
#